data_AF-D0RPW9-F1
#
_entry.id   AF-D0RPW9-F1
#
_cell.length_a   1.000
_cell.length_b   1.000
_cell.length_c   1.000
_cell.angle_alpha   90.00
_cell.angle_beta   90.00
_cell.angle_gamma   90.00
#
_symmetry.space_group_name_H-M   'P 1'
#
loop_
_entity.id
_entity.type
_entity.pdbx_description
1 polymer ?
#
loop_
_entity_poly.entity_id
_entity_poly.type
_entity_poly.pdbx_seq_one_letter_code
_entity_poly.pdbx_strand_id
1 'polypeptide(L)' 'MIQKIKQHLKDANKTYFEHQRFAFKASFICLKSSFTALIHGICPALFEYNTSTNIKKMHDDMQPIYKMREEKNNN' A
#
# COMPACT_ATOMS: atom_id res chain seq x y z
N MET A 1 6.11 18.96 -14.00
CA MET A 1 5.21 18.22 -13.08
C MET A 1 4.28 17.25 -13.81
N ILE A 2 3.47 17.71 -14.78
CA ILE A 2 2.54 16.84 -15.55
C ILE A 2 3.27 15.70 -16.29
N GLN A 3 4.41 15.98 -16.94
CA GLN A 3 5.21 14.95 -17.61
C GLN A 3 5.68 13.85 -16.67
N LYS A 4 6.11 14.21 -15.44
CA LYS A 4 6.53 13.24 -14.41
C LYS A 4 5.37 12.34 -13.98
N ILE A 5 4.17 12.89 -13.84
CA ILE A 5 2.96 12.12 -13.53
C ILE A 5 2.66 11.13 -14.67
N LYS A 6 2.67 11.60 -15.92
CA LYS A 6 2.44 10.74 -17.09
C LYS A 6 3.46 9.61 -17.19
N GLN A 7 4.75 9.92 -16.99
CA GLN A 7 5.81 8.92 -17.00
C GLN A 7 5.64 7.89 -15.88
N HIS A 8 5.34 8.33 -14.66
CA HIS A 8 5.10 7.43 -13.53
C HIS A 8 3.92 6.49 -13.75
N LEU A 9 2.81 6.99 -14.30
CA LEU A 9 1.65 6.18 -14.64
C LEU A 9 1.96 5.17 -15.76
N LYS A 10 2.75 5.58 -16.75
CA LYS A 10 3.22 4.70 -17.84
C LYS A 10 4.13 3.60 -17.30
N ASP A 11 5.12 3.94 -16.49
CA ASP A 11 6.02 2.99 -15.83
C ASP A 11 5.24 2.01 -14.95
N ALA A 12 4.19 2.49 -14.28
CA ALA A 12 3.32 1.70 -13.43
C ALA A 12 2.28 0.86 -14.17
N ASN A 13 2.19 1.01 -15.50
CA ASN A 13 1.13 0.46 -16.34
C ASN A 13 -0.28 0.64 -15.74
N LYS A 14 -0.58 1.85 -15.25
CA LYS A 14 -1.84 2.19 -14.58
C LYS A 14 -2.42 3.49 -15.12
N THR A 15 -3.74 3.54 -15.21
CA THR A 15 -4.45 4.82 -15.35
C THR A 15 -4.38 5.63 -14.05
N TYR A 16 -4.65 6.93 -14.14
CA TYR A 16 -4.64 7.82 -12.98
C TYR A 16 -5.57 7.33 -11.86
N PHE A 17 -6.79 6.93 -12.20
CA PHE A 17 -7.79 6.48 -11.22
C PHE A 17 -7.45 5.13 -10.59
N GLU A 18 -6.84 4.19 -11.33
CA GLU A 18 -6.35 2.93 -10.76
C GLU A 18 -5.21 3.18 -9.78
N HIS A 19 -4.28 4.06 -10.14
CA HIS A 19 -3.18 4.45 -9.27
C HIS A 19 -3.69 5.13 -8.00
N GLN A 20 -4.60 6.09 -8.14
CA GLN A 20 -5.22 6.81 -7.04
C GLN A 20 -6.00 5.87 -6.11
N ARG A 21 -6.85 5.00 -6.66
CA ARG A 21 -7.62 4.02 -5.88
C ARG A 21 -6.72 3.12 -5.06
N PHE A 22 -5.64 2.61 -5.66
CA PHE A 22 -4.67 1.79 -4.96
C PHE A 22 -3.98 2.57 -3.83
N ALA A 23 -3.50 3.78 -4.11
CA ALA A 23 -2.80 4.61 -3.13
C ALA A 23 -3.70 4.97 -1.94
N PHE A 24 -4.97 5.32 -2.19
CA PHE A 24 -5.94 5.64 -1.14
C PHE A 24 -6.33 4.41 -0.31
N LYS A 25 -6.50 3.24 -0.96
CA LYS A 25 -6.72 1.97 -0.25
C LYS A 25 -5.55 1.68 0.70
N ALA A 26 -4.31 1.79 0.21
CA ALA A 26 -3.11 1.57 1.02
C ALA A 26 -3.03 2.57 2.18
N SER A 27 -3.28 3.86 1.92
CA SER A 27 -3.30 4.90 2.96
C SER A 27 -4.32 4.60 4.06
N PHE A 28 -5.54 4.19 3.70
CA PHE A 28 -6.57 3.84 4.66
C PHE A 28 -6.20 2.60 5.49
N ILE A 29 -5.60 1.58 4.86
CA ILE A 29 -5.10 0.40 5.58
C ILE A 29 -3.98 0.78 6.56
N CYS A 30 -3.04 1.64 6.16
CA CYS A 30 -1.99 2.16 7.04
C CYS A 30 -2.59 2.91 8.24
N LEU A 31 -3.54 3.81 8.00
CA LEU A 31 -4.19 4.58 9.05
C LEU A 31 -4.95 3.66 10.03
N LYS A 32 -5.71 2.69 9.51
CA LYS A 32 -6.40 1.67 10.33
C LYS A 32 -5.42 0.82 11.13
N SER A 33 -4.31 0.42 10.53
CA SER A 33 -3.28 -0.40 11.18
C SER A 33 -2.56 0.36 12.29
N SER A 34 -2.26 1.65 12.05
CA SER A 34 -1.72 2.56 13.06
C SER A 34 -2.67 2.72 14.24
N PHE A 35 -3.95 2.99 13.96
CA PHE A 35 -4.97 3.15 15.00
C PHE A 35 -5.17 1.87 15.83
N THR A 36 -5.27 0.72 15.18
CA THR A 36 -5.43 -0.58 15.87
C THR A 36 -4.19 -0.95 16.69
N ALA A 37 -2.99 -0.68 16.19
CA ALA A 37 -1.75 -0.90 16.93
C ALA A 37 -1.65 0.02 18.16
N LEU A 38 -2.04 1.29 18.02
CA LEU A 38 -2.06 2.25 19.11
C LEU A 38 -3.00 1.78 20.24
N ILE A 39 -4.23 1.38 19.91
CA ILE A 39 -5.18 0.89 20.91
C ILE A 39 -4.68 -0.42 21.53
N HIS A 40 -4.15 -1.35 20.74
CA HIS A 40 -3.59 -2.59 21.25
C HIS A 40 -2.43 -2.35 22.23
N GLY A 41 -1.57 -1.36 21.96
CA GLY A 41 -0.50 -0.95 22.85
C GLY A 41 -0.99 -0.37 24.19
N ILE A 42 -2.20 0.19 24.23
CA ILE A 42 -2.85 0.66 25.46
C ILE A 42 -3.58 -0.49 26.17
N CYS A 43 -4.29 -1.32 25.41
CA CYS A 43 -5.05 -2.47 25.89
C CYS A 43 -4.80 -3.69 25.01
N PRO A 44 -3.94 -4.64 25.46
CA PRO A 44 -3.55 -5.79 24.65
C PRO A 44 -4.70 -6.72 24.24
N ALA A 45 -5.82 -6.74 24.99
CA ALA A 45 -6.99 -7.55 24.65
C ALA A 45 -7.80 -7.01 23.45
N LEU A 46 -7.50 -5.80 22.98
CA LEU A 46 -8.16 -5.20 21.82
C LEU A 46 -7.28 -5.33 20.59
N PHE A 47 -7.90 -5.70 19.46
CA PHE A 47 -7.26 -5.71 18.13
C PHE A 47 -6.01 -6.63 18.00
N GLU A 48 -5.94 -7.70 18.78
CA GLU A 48 -4.79 -8.63 18.91
C GLU A 48 -4.08 -8.97 17.59
N TYR A 49 -4.83 -9.23 16.52
CA TYR A 49 -4.27 -9.64 15.21
C TYR A 49 -4.58 -8.67 14.07
N ASN A 50 -5.20 -7.52 14.36
CA ASN A 50 -5.70 -6.64 13.30
C ASN A 50 -4.56 -5.98 12.53
N THR A 51 -3.56 -5.45 13.24
CA THR A 51 -2.42 -4.78 12.63
C THR A 51 -1.62 -5.75 11.77
N SER A 52 -1.28 -6.94 12.29
CA SER A 52 -0.51 -7.95 11.56
C SER A 52 -1.28 -8.47 10.33
N THR A 53 -2.58 -8.73 10.46
CA THR A 53 -3.44 -9.13 9.34
C THR A 53 -3.50 -8.07 8.25
N ASN A 54 -3.67 -6.80 8.63
CA ASN A 54 -3.71 -5.70 7.67
C ASN A 54 -2.37 -5.50 6.95
N ILE A 55 -1.24 -5.60 7.66
CA ILE A 55 0.10 -5.51 7.08
C ILE A 55 0.33 -6.65 6.09
N LYS A 56 -0.01 -7.89 6.45
CA LYS A 56 0.11 -9.04 5.55
C LYS A 56 -0.69 -8.84 4.27
N LYS A 57 -1.96 -8.43 4.40
CA LYS A 57 -2.81 -8.14 3.25
C LYS A 57 -2.22 -7.04 2.36
N MET A 58 -1.67 -5.98 2.96
CA MET A 58 -1.03 -4.90 2.20
C MET A 58 0.25 -5.37 1.50
N HIS A 59 1.04 -6.23 2.15
CA HIS A 59 2.21 -6.83 1.53
C HIS A 59 1.84 -7.67 0.30
N ASP A 60 0.78 -8.47 0.40
CA ASP A 60 0.26 -9.26 -0.72
C ASP A 60 -0.25 -8.35 -1.85
N ASP A 61 -1.01 -7.30 -1.52
CA ASP A 61 -1.50 -6.29 -2.48
C ASP A 61 -0.34 -5.54 -3.20
N MET A 62 0.84 -5.45 -2.58
CA MET A 62 2.03 -4.77 -3.13
C MET A 62 2.89 -5.67 -4.04
N GLN A 63 2.68 -6.99 -4.04
CA GLN A 63 3.47 -7.94 -4.84
C GLN A 63 3.59 -7.58 -6.33
N PRO A 64 2.52 -7.17 -7.03
CA PRO A 64 2.64 -6.78 -8.44
C PRO A 64 3.55 -5.55 -8.65
N ILE A 65 3.61 -4.65 -7.66
CA ILE A 65 4.43 -3.44 -7.71
C ILE A 65 5.91 -3.78 -7.50
N TYR A 66 6.20 -4.75 -6.63
CA TYR A 66 7.57 -5.23 -6.45
C TYR A 66 8.10 -5.86 -7.74
N LYS A 67 7.33 -6.75 -8.37
CA LYS A 67 7.69 -7.36 -9.67
C LYS A 67 7.96 -6.32 -10.75
N MET A 68 7.05 -5.36 -10.91
CA MET A 68 7.22 -4.24 -11.85
C MET A 68 8.50 -3.42 -11.58
N ARG A 69 8.84 -3.17 -10.31
CA ARG A 69 10.07 -2.45 -9.94
C ARG A 69 11.33 -3.27 -10.23
N GLU A 70 11.30 -4.58 -9.99
CA GLU A 70 12.39 -5.49 -10.32
C GLU A 70 12.64 -5.54 -11.83
N GLU A 71 11.59 -5.72 -12.63
CA GLU A 71 11.65 -5.69 -14.10
C GLU A 71 12.22 -4.36 -14.62
N LYS A 72 11.85 -3.23 -13.99
CA LYS A 72 12.38 -1.91 -14.36
C LYS A 72 13.87 -1.75 -14.02
N ASN A 73 14.35 -2.35 -12.94
CA ASN A 73 15.75 -2.22 -12.52
C ASN A 73 16.69 -3.18 -13.27
N ASN A 74 16.15 -4.22 -13.90
CA ASN A 74 16.90 -5.23 -14.66
C ASN A 74 16.98 -4.91 -16.17
N ASN A 75 16.37 -3.84 -16.64
CA ASN A 75 16.40 -3.31 -18.02
C ASN A 75 17.14 -1.97 -18.08
#